data_AF-A0A8J2QL63-F1
#
_entry.id   AF-A0A8J2QL63-F1
#
_cell.length_a   1.000
_cell.length_b   1.000
_cell.length_c   1.000
_cell.angle_alpha   90.00
_cell.angle_beta   90.00
_cell.angle_gamma   90.00
#
_symmetry.space_group_name_H-M   'P 1'
#
loop_
_entity.id
_entity.type
_entity.pdbx_description
1 polymer ?
#
loop_
_entity_poly.entity_id
_entity_poly.type
_entity_poly.pdbx_seq_one_letter_code
_entity_poly.pdbx_strand_id
1 'polypeptide(L)'
;MASLRVNNNIKGDREKGVLEKLIDIDKRIAVILAGDTLFGGVDTMNIFFGHQLLSMMESHFPRPSEFLPERWLVDKNDPLYFGQAHPFAYTPFGFGARSCIGRRIADLELETLLTKMIENFHVEWFAPHPKFKFSTLNYMAPPYNFIFNDIK
;
A
#
# COMPACT_ATOMS: atom_id res chain seq x y z
N MET A 1 14.04 32.37 -9.57
CA MET A 1 14.18 32.18 -8.11
C MET A 1 13.28 33.20 -7.42
N ALA A 2 11.99 32.89 -7.24
CA ALA A 2 11.02 33.83 -6.67
C ALA A 2 11.07 33.74 -5.15
N SER A 3 11.46 34.83 -4.47
CA SER A 3 11.51 34.91 -3.02
C SER A 3 10.13 35.33 -2.49
N LEU A 4 9.48 34.46 -1.72
CA LEU A 4 8.26 34.78 -0.98
C LEU A 4 8.62 35.70 0.21
N ARG A 5 8.21 36.97 0.14
CA ARG A 5 8.28 37.89 1.29
C ARG A 5 7.07 37.64 2.19
N VAL A 6 7.30 37.05 3.36
CA VAL A 6 6.28 36.91 4.41
C VAL A 6 6.22 38.22 5.18
N ASN A 7 5.04 38.86 5.19
CA ASN A 7 4.80 40.10 5.91
C ASN A 7 4.45 39.77 7.38
N ASN A 8 5.29 40.17 8.33
CA ASN A 8 5.18 39.82 9.75
C ASN A 8 4.16 40.69 10.51
N ASN A 9 2.89 40.67 10.08
CA ASN A 9 1.80 41.24 10.88
C ASN A 9 1.19 40.12 11.73
N ILE A 10 1.37 40.17 13.05
CA ILE A 10 0.90 39.12 13.98
C ILE A 10 -0.63 39.26 14.13
N LYS A 11 -1.38 38.54 13.28
CA LYS A 11 -2.83 38.42 13.39
C LYS A 11 -3.23 37.61 14.61
N GLY A 12 -4.31 38.00 15.28
CA GLY A 12 -4.89 37.22 16.38
C GLY A 12 -5.39 35.84 15.90
N ASP A 13 -5.46 34.86 16.80
CA ASP A 13 -5.79 33.46 16.44
C ASP A 13 -7.17 33.30 15.74
N ARG A 14 -8.13 34.20 15.99
CA ARG A 14 -9.41 34.21 15.25
C ARG A 14 -9.32 34.79 13.84
N GLU A 15 -8.30 35.58 13.56
CA GLU A 15 -8.08 36.27 12.28
C GLU A 15 -7.10 35.53 11.36
N LYS A 16 -6.41 34.51 11.88
CA LYS A 16 -5.52 33.66 11.09
C LYS A 16 -6.32 32.77 10.13
N GLY A 17 -5.91 32.75 8.87
CA GLY A 17 -6.43 31.83 7.87
C GLY A 17 -6.06 30.37 8.18
N VAL A 18 -6.76 29.42 7.55
CA VAL A 18 -6.55 27.98 7.80
C VAL A 18 -5.09 27.56 7.59
N LEU A 19 -4.44 28.04 6.51
CA LEU A 19 -3.02 27.75 6.25
C LEU A 19 -2.07 28.43 7.26
N GLU A 20 -2.38 29.64 7.72
CA GLU A 20 -1.58 30.33 8.75
C GLU A 20 -1.64 29.55 10.07
N LYS A 21 -2.81 29.02 10.45
CA LYS A 21 -2.97 28.15 11.62
C LYS A 21 -2.25 26.82 11.46
N LEU A 22 -2.26 26.24 10.25
CA LEU A 22 -1.55 24.99 9.97
C LEU A 22 -0.03 25.17 10.01
N ILE A 23 0.49 26.32 9.58
CA ILE A 23 1.93 26.64 9.67
C ILE A 23 2.41 26.62 11.13
N ASP A 24 1.56 27.09 12.06
CA ASP A 24 1.85 27.07 13.49
C ASP A 24 1.82 25.64 14.09
N ILE A 25 1.11 24.70 13.47
CA ILE A 25 1.00 23.30 13.91
C ILE A 25 2.10 22.43 13.32
N ASP A 26 2.14 22.29 11.99
CA ASP A 26 3.21 21.60 11.26
C ASP A 26 3.37 22.23 9.88
N LYS A 27 4.50 22.92 9.71
CA LYS A 27 4.86 23.61 8.47
C LYS A 27 4.87 22.69 7.24
N ARG A 28 5.20 21.40 7.38
CA ARG A 28 5.23 20.45 6.26
C ARG A 28 3.83 20.13 5.78
N ILE A 29 2.91 19.87 6.72
CA ILE A 29 1.49 19.63 6.41
C ILE A 29 0.88 20.87 5.77
N ALA A 30 1.19 22.06 6.30
CA ALA A 30 0.71 23.32 5.75
C ALA A 30 1.18 23.57 4.31
N VAL A 31 2.45 23.23 4.00
CA VAL A 31 3.00 23.35 2.63
C VAL A 31 2.35 22.37 1.67
N ILE A 32 2.10 21.13 2.10
CA ILE A 32 1.38 20.13 1.27
C ILE A 32 -0.04 20.63 0.98
N LEU A 33 -0.81 21.02 2.00
CA LEU A 33 -2.18 21.50 1.82
C LEU A 33 -2.25 22.82 1.03
N ALA A 34 -1.28 23.71 1.19
CA ALA A 34 -1.16 24.91 0.36
C ALA A 34 -0.89 24.55 -1.11
N GLY A 35 -0.04 23.55 -1.36
CA GLY A 35 0.16 22.97 -2.69
C GLY A 35 -1.14 22.40 -3.26
N ASP A 36 -1.79 21.50 -2.52
CA ASP A 36 -3.03 20.83 -2.92
C ASP A 36 -4.15 21.82 -3.25
N THR A 37 -4.27 22.90 -2.47
CA THR A 37 -5.27 23.96 -2.70
C THR A 37 -4.92 24.85 -3.89
N LEU A 38 -3.63 25.14 -4.12
CA LEU A 38 -3.17 25.90 -5.30
C LEU A 38 -3.36 25.13 -6.60
N PHE A 39 -3.17 23.81 -6.58
CA PHE A 39 -3.44 22.92 -7.71
C PHE A 39 -4.87 22.38 -7.73
N GLY A 40 -5.70 22.78 -6.77
CA GLY A 40 -7.12 22.44 -6.68
C GLY A 40 -7.89 23.03 -7.85
N GLY A 41 -7.98 22.29 -8.96
CA GLY A 41 -8.70 22.67 -10.18
C GLY A 41 -7.84 22.80 -11.44
N VAL A 42 -6.51 22.71 -11.33
CA VAL A 42 -5.59 22.71 -12.48
C VAL A 42 -4.88 21.36 -12.50
N ASP A 43 -5.43 20.45 -13.31
CA ASP A 43 -5.10 19.02 -13.39
C ASP A 43 -5.25 18.24 -12.07
N THR A 44 -5.85 17.06 -12.17
CA THR A 44 -6.02 16.12 -11.07
C THR A 44 -4.66 15.86 -10.42
N MET A 45 -4.43 16.42 -9.22
CA MET A 45 -3.27 16.06 -8.43
C MET A 45 -3.38 14.57 -8.07
N ASN A 46 -2.69 13.74 -8.85
CA ASN A 46 -2.71 12.30 -8.70
C ASN A 46 -1.74 11.90 -7.58
N ILE A 47 -2.26 11.72 -6.37
CA ILE A 47 -1.51 11.12 -5.28
C ILE A 47 -1.48 9.61 -5.51
N PHE A 48 -0.29 9.06 -5.78
CA PHE A 48 -0.11 7.64 -6.01
C PHE A 48 0.39 6.95 -4.74
N PHE A 49 -0.41 6.02 -4.21
CA PHE A 49 0.03 5.11 -3.16
C PHE A 49 0.64 3.85 -3.80
N GLY A 50 1.97 3.79 -3.82
CA GLY A 50 2.72 2.66 -4.36
C GLY A 50 2.75 1.47 -3.41
N HIS A 51 1.61 0.84 -3.13
CA HIS A 51 1.51 -0.33 -2.24
C HIS A 51 2.60 -1.39 -2.54
N GLN A 52 2.81 -1.71 -3.81
CA GLN A 52 3.83 -2.69 -4.25
C GLN A 52 5.26 -2.30 -3.85
N LEU A 53 5.56 -1.00 -3.80
CA LEU A 53 6.86 -0.52 -3.36
C LEU A 53 6.92 -0.56 -1.83
N LEU A 54 5.88 -0.08 -1.15
CA LEU A 54 5.85 0.00 0.31
C LEU A 54 5.95 -1.37 0.97
N SER A 55 5.30 -2.38 0.39
CA SER A 55 5.35 -3.77 0.87
C SER A 55 6.74 -4.41 0.73
N MET A 56 7.58 -3.86 -0.16
CA MET A 56 8.94 -4.34 -0.41
C MET A 56 10.02 -3.60 0.38
N MET A 57 9.66 -2.60 1.19
CA MET A 57 10.61 -1.84 2.00
C MET A 57 10.88 -2.53 3.33
N GLU A 58 12.16 -2.77 3.62
CA GLU A 58 12.60 -3.38 4.89
C GLU A 58 12.25 -2.52 6.12
N SER A 59 12.10 -1.21 5.93
CA SER A 59 11.61 -0.29 6.97
C SER A 59 10.15 -0.54 7.38
N HIS A 60 9.39 -1.29 6.59
CA HIS A 60 8.02 -1.69 6.92
C HIS A 60 7.90 -3.19 7.17
N PHE A 61 8.56 -4.01 6.36
CA PHE A 61 8.44 -5.47 6.41
C PHE A 61 9.84 -6.12 6.47
N PRO A 62 10.24 -6.71 7.61
CA PRO A 62 11.53 -7.40 7.73
C PRO A 62 11.65 -8.57 6.76
N ARG A 63 12.74 -8.69 5.98
CA ARG A 63 12.88 -9.72 4.92
C ARG A 63 11.70 -9.71 3.93
N PRO A 64 11.46 -8.59 3.22
CA PRO A 64 10.28 -8.43 2.37
C PRO A 64 10.36 -9.25 1.07
N SER A 65 11.55 -9.68 0.67
CA SER A 65 11.77 -10.54 -0.50
C SER A 65 11.43 -12.01 -0.26
N GLU A 66 11.19 -12.42 0.99
CA GLU A 66 10.85 -13.78 1.36
C GLU A 66 9.33 -13.92 1.54
N PHE A 67 8.76 -15.03 1.04
CA PHE A 67 7.37 -15.38 1.29
C PHE A 67 7.23 -15.97 2.71
N LEU A 68 6.76 -15.15 3.65
CA LEU A 68 6.64 -15.50 5.08
C LEU A 68 5.22 -15.22 5.58
N PRO A 69 4.27 -16.17 5.43
CA PRO A 69 2.90 -16.04 5.94
C PRO A 69 2.83 -15.83 7.46
N GLU A 70 3.78 -16.39 8.20
CA GLU A 70 3.85 -16.37 9.66
C GLU A 70 3.92 -14.95 10.21
N ARG A 71 4.43 -14.01 9.42
CA ARG A 71 4.46 -12.58 9.76
C ARG A 71 3.10 -12.03 10.21
N TRP A 72 2.01 -12.57 9.69
CA TRP A 72 0.64 -12.15 10.04
C TRP A 72 0.06 -12.88 11.24
N LEU A 73 0.75 -13.91 11.74
CA LEU A 73 0.31 -14.82 12.80
C LEU A 73 1.09 -14.66 14.10
N VAL A 74 2.32 -14.14 14.03
CA VAL A 74 3.19 -13.96 15.20
C VAL A 74 2.67 -12.90 16.18
N ASP A 75 3.08 -13.03 17.44
CA ASP A 75 2.80 -12.07 18.50
C ASP A 75 3.47 -10.72 18.24
N LYS A 76 2.92 -9.66 18.86
CA LYS A 76 3.43 -8.28 18.72
C LYS A 76 4.89 -8.09 19.15
N ASN A 77 5.39 -8.98 20.00
CA ASN A 77 6.76 -8.93 20.51
C ASN A 77 7.76 -9.62 19.58
N ASP A 78 7.30 -10.35 18.57
CA ASP A 78 8.15 -11.03 17.61
C ASP A 78 8.75 -10.01 16.63
N PRO A 79 10.07 -10.05 16.36
CA PRO A 79 10.71 -9.19 15.36
C PRO A 79 10.11 -9.29 13.96
N LEU A 80 9.45 -10.40 13.62
CA LEU A 80 8.79 -10.63 12.34
C LEU A 80 7.45 -9.90 12.23
N TYR A 81 6.87 -9.44 13.35
CA TYR A 81 5.52 -8.88 13.43
C TYR A 81 5.31 -7.69 12.48
N PHE A 82 4.26 -7.78 11.65
CA PHE A 82 3.93 -6.76 10.66
C PHE A 82 3.49 -5.41 11.23
N GLY A 83 3.10 -5.33 12.51
CA GLY A 83 2.47 -4.12 13.05
C GLY A 83 3.40 -2.92 13.24
N GLN A 84 4.69 -3.06 12.95
CA GLN A 84 5.60 -1.92 12.78
C GLN A 84 5.39 -1.20 11.44
N ALA A 85 4.76 -1.87 10.46
CA ALA A 85 4.43 -1.28 9.17
C ALA A 85 3.32 -0.21 9.32
N HIS A 86 3.42 0.85 8.51
CA HIS A 86 2.35 1.83 8.43
C HIS A 86 1.06 1.17 7.90
N PRO A 87 -0.14 1.49 8.41
CA PRO A 87 -1.38 0.87 7.92
C PRO A 87 -1.62 0.99 6.40
N PHE A 88 -1.11 2.06 5.77
CA PHE A 88 -1.15 2.26 4.32
C PHE A 88 0.01 1.59 3.55
N ALA A 89 0.94 0.93 4.23
CA ALA A 89 2.02 0.18 3.57
C ALA A 89 1.50 -1.11 2.91
N TYR A 90 0.36 -1.64 3.39
CA TYR A 90 -0.30 -2.83 2.83
C TYR A 90 -1.79 -2.58 2.58
N THR A 91 -2.15 -2.15 1.37
CA THR A 91 -3.54 -1.89 0.96
C THR A 91 -3.83 -2.38 -0.47
N PRO A 92 -3.75 -3.70 -0.72
CA PRO A 92 -3.98 -4.26 -2.06
C PRO A 92 -5.40 -4.01 -2.60
N PHE A 93 -6.38 -3.86 -1.71
CA PHE A 93 -7.78 -3.56 -2.04
C PHE A 93 -8.14 -2.07 -1.88
N GLY A 94 -7.17 -1.19 -1.69
CA GLY A 94 -7.40 0.22 -1.37
C GLY A 94 -8.01 0.44 0.03
N PHE A 95 -8.44 1.67 0.29
CA PHE A 95 -8.97 2.10 1.59
C PHE A 95 -10.10 3.12 1.43
N GLY A 96 -10.96 3.23 2.44
CA GLY A 96 -12.03 4.23 2.52
C GLY A 96 -13.21 3.93 1.58
N ALA A 97 -14.00 4.95 1.26
CA ALA A 97 -15.24 4.82 0.49
C ALA A 97 -15.06 4.28 -0.95
N ARG A 98 -13.82 4.25 -1.45
CA ARG A 98 -13.45 3.76 -2.80
C ARG A 98 -12.57 2.53 -2.75
N SER A 99 -12.53 1.81 -1.62
CA SER A 99 -11.91 0.48 -1.57
C SER A 99 -12.62 -0.50 -2.51
N CYS A 100 -11.92 -1.55 -2.93
CA CYS A 100 -12.46 -2.59 -3.80
C CYS A 100 -13.77 -3.16 -3.22
N ILE A 101 -14.87 -2.94 -3.95
CA ILE A 101 -16.19 -3.46 -3.59
C ILE A 101 -16.23 -5.00 -3.55
N GLY A 102 -15.39 -5.62 -4.39
CA GLY A 102 -15.27 -7.07 -4.50
C GLY A 102 -14.35 -7.72 -3.47
N ARG A 103 -13.76 -6.97 -2.53
CA ARG A 103 -12.78 -7.52 -1.57
C ARG A 103 -13.28 -8.79 -0.88
N ARG A 104 -14.50 -8.76 -0.33
CA ARG A 104 -15.06 -9.92 0.40
C ARG A 104 -15.28 -11.13 -0.50
N ILE A 105 -15.63 -10.91 -1.76
CA ILE A 105 -15.82 -11.98 -2.74
C ILE A 105 -14.46 -12.57 -3.10
N ALA A 106 -13.48 -11.72 -3.39
CA ALA A 106 -12.12 -12.15 -3.70
C ALA A 106 -11.48 -12.93 -2.55
N ASP A 107 -11.64 -12.47 -1.30
CA ASP A 107 -11.14 -13.16 -0.11
C ASP A 107 -11.76 -14.57 -0.01
N LEU A 108 -13.09 -14.70 -0.14
CA LEU A 108 -13.78 -15.99 -0.10
C LEU A 108 -13.37 -16.93 -1.25
N GLU A 109 -13.25 -16.42 -2.47
CA GLU A 109 -12.85 -17.20 -3.64
C GLU A 109 -11.42 -17.72 -3.48
N LEU A 110 -10.49 -16.88 -3.02
CA LEU A 110 -9.10 -17.26 -2.79
C LEU A 110 -8.95 -18.28 -1.66
N GLU A 111 -9.64 -18.07 -0.53
CA GLU A 111 -9.63 -19.00 0.60
C GLU A 111 -10.21 -20.37 0.21
N THR A 112 -11.33 -20.37 -0.52
CA THR A 112 -11.98 -21.60 -0.99
C THR A 112 -11.11 -22.34 -2.00
N LEU A 113 -10.54 -21.62 -2.97
CA LEU A 113 -9.63 -22.19 -3.97
C LEU A 113 -8.40 -22.80 -3.30
N LEU A 114 -7.75 -22.06 -2.40
CA LEU A 114 -6.56 -22.52 -1.69
C LEU A 114 -6.85 -23.77 -0.88
N THR A 115 -7.96 -23.78 -0.12
CA THR A 115 -8.40 -24.94 0.65
C THR A 115 -8.59 -26.16 -0.25
N LYS A 116 -9.32 -26.00 -1.37
CA LYS A 116 -9.55 -27.10 -2.32
C LYS A 116 -8.28 -27.56 -3.01
N MET A 117 -7.35 -26.65 -3.32
CA MET A 117 -6.06 -27.03 -3.89
C MET A 117 -5.26 -27.89 -2.91
N ILE A 118 -5.12 -27.46 -1.65
CA ILE A 118 -4.34 -28.19 -0.64
C ILE A 118 -4.99 -29.54 -0.28
N GLU A 119 -6.32 -29.62 -0.23
CA GLU A 119 -7.03 -30.87 0.07
C GLU A 119 -6.90 -31.94 -1.02
N ASN A 120 -6.77 -31.53 -2.29
CA ASN A 120 -6.86 -32.45 -3.43
C ASN A 120 -5.51 -32.65 -4.14
N PHE A 121 -4.60 -31.67 -4.09
CA PHE A 121 -3.39 -31.66 -4.90
C PHE A 121 -2.13 -31.28 -4.12
N HIS A 122 -1.05 -32.02 -4.34
CA HIS A 122 0.31 -31.56 -4.06
C HIS A 122 0.78 -30.74 -5.27
N VAL A 123 1.01 -29.44 -5.06
CA VAL A 123 1.34 -28.49 -6.13
C VAL A 123 2.85 -28.24 -6.15
N GLU A 124 3.47 -28.52 -7.31
CA GLU A 124 4.90 -28.33 -7.53
C GLU A 124 5.17 -27.30 -8.63
N TRP A 125 6.33 -26.65 -8.55
CA TRP A 125 6.82 -25.68 -9.53
C TRP A 125 8.19 -26.13 -10.06
N PHE A 126 8.28 -26.42 -11.36
CA PHE A 126 9.48 -27.00 -11.97
C PHE A 126 10.34 -26.00 -12.77
N ALA A 127 9.94 -24.74 -12.85
CA ALA A 127 10.65 -23.74 -13.65
C ALA A 127 11.50 -22.78 -12.81
N PRO A 128 12.36 -21.95 -13.43
CA PRO A 128 12.97 -20.81 -12.76
C PRO A 128 11.92 -19.86 -12.18
N HIS A 129 12.37 -18.86 -11.41
CA HIS A 129 11.48 -17.88 -10.81
C HIS A 129 10.49 -17.30 -11.84
N PRO A 130 9.20 -17.22 -11.48
CA PRO A 130 8.16 -16.77 -12.39
C PRO A 130 8.41 -15.32 -12.81
N LYS A 131 8.23 -15.04 -14.10
CA LYS A 131 8.34 -13.68 -14.63
C LYS A 131 7.04 -12.94 -14.35
N PHE A 132 7.12 -11.74 -13.80
CA PHE A 132 5.97 -10.87 -13.61
C PHE A 132 5.94 -9.80 -14.69
N LYS A 133 4.75 -9.56 -15.25
CA LYS A 133 4.51 -8.46 -16.17
C LYS A 133 3.71 -7.37 -15.46
N PHE A 134 4.32 -6.20 -15.39
CA PHE A 134 3.67 -5.00 -14.90
C PHE A 134 2.84 -4.38 -16.04
N SER A 135 1.54 -4.27 -15.83
CA SER A 135 0.60 -3.65 -16.78
C SER A 135 -0.54 -2.99 -15.99
N THR A 136 -1.68 -2.70 -16.61
CA THR A 136 -2.89 -2.27 -15.90
C THR A 136 -3.23 -3.23 -14.74
N LEU A 137 -3.00 -4.52 -14.93
CA LEU A 137 -2.96 -5.52 -13.87
C LEU A 137 -1.58 -6.18 -13.85
N ASN A 138 -1.05 -6.42 -12.66
CA ASN A 138 0.18 -7.19 -12.52
C ASN A 138 -0.18 -8.68 -12.55
N TYR A 139 0.49 -9.44 -13.41
CA TYR A 139 0.25 -10.88 -13.54
C TYR A 139 1.53 -11.63 -13.84
N MET A 140 1.53 -12.93 -13.52
CA MET A 140 2.59 -13.86 -13.89
C MET A 140 2.54 -14.12 -15.40
N ALA A 141 3.63 -13.88 -16.10
CA ALA A 141 3.73 -14.15 -17.53
C ALA A 141 3.87 -15.66 -17.79
N PRO A 142 3.25 -16.19 -18.87
CA PRO A 142 3.42 -17.59 -19.26
C PRO A 142 4.89 -17.89 -19.63
N PRO A 143 5.33 -19.16 -19.54
CA PRO A 143 4.55 -20.36 -19.23
C PRO A 143 4.28 -20.60 -17.74
N TYR A 144 3.14 -21.23 -17.42
CA TYR A 144 2.77 -21.67 -16.08
C TYR A 144 3.16 -23.13 -15.88
N ASN A 145 4.31 -23.38 -15.26
CA ASN A 145 4.87 -24.72 -15.09
C ASN A 145 4.48 -25.34 -13.73
N PHE A 146 3.19 -25.28 -13.39
CA PHE A 146 2.65 -25.96 -12.22
C PHE A 146 2.39 -27.44 -12.55
N ILE A 147 2.75 -28.31 -11.62
CA ILE A 147 2.42 -29.73 -11.66
C ILE A 147 1.46 -29.98 -10.49
N PHE A 148 0.31 -30.59 -10.78
CA PHE A 148 -0.70 -30.93 -9.78
C PHE A 148 -0.74 -32.45 -9.64
N ASN A 149 -0.28 -32.95 -8.49
CA ASN A 149 -0.30 -34.36 -8.16
C ASN A 149 -1.48 -34.64 -7.23
N ASP A 150 -2.42 -35.50 -7.61
CA ASP A 150 -3.57 -35.84 -6.75
C ASP A 150 -3.10 -36.48 -5.43
N ILE A 151 -3.69 -36.08 -4.29
CA ILE A 151 -3.38 -36.62 -2.95
C ILE A 151 -4.18 -37.92 -2.64
N LYS A 152 -4.89 -38.48 -3.63
CA LYS A 152 -5.72 -39.70 -3.46
C LYS A 152 -4.96 -40.90 -2.91
#